data_AF-A0A8D8BBS8-F1
#
_entry.id   AF-A0A8D8BBS8-F1
#
_cell.length_a   1.000
_cell.length_b   1.000
_cell.length_c   1.000
_cell.angle_alpha   90.00
_cell.angle_beta   90.00
_cell.angle_gamma   90.00
#
_symmetry.space_group_name_H-M   'P 1'
#
loop_
_entity.id
_entity.type
_entity.pdbx_description
1 polymer ?
#
loop_
_entity_poly.entity_id
_entity_poly.type
_entity_poly.pdbx_seq_one_letter_code
_entity_poly.pdbx_strand_id
1 'polypeptide(L)'
;MFYCTLRDLVLYLHKDEHGFRKNQMSDNVHNAIRIHHALATKASDYTKKQHVFRLQTADQSEYLFQTSDSKELQSWIDTINFVCASFSAPPLEGGVGSQKRFQRPLLPCTHTKLLLREQLASHEDQVNKLDNLLADHKRSTI
;
A
#
# COMPACT_ATOMS: atom_id res chain seq x y z
N MET A 1 12.40 -15.23 -12.86
CA MET A 1 12.84 -14.30 -11.81
C MET A 1 12.55 -12.90 -12.31
N PHE A 2 11.96 -12.04 -11.50
CA PHE A 2 11.69 -10.65 -11.86
C PHE A 2 12.64 -9.73 -11.10
N TYR A 3 12.99 -8.61 -11.72
CA TYR A 3 13.70 -7.51 -11.08
C TYR A 3 12.67 -6.43 -10.77
N CYS A 4 12.47 -6.14 -9.50
CA CYS A 4 11.47 -5.16 -9.05
C CYS A 4 12.12 -3.79 -8.88
N THR A 5 11.48 -2.74 -9.39
CA THR A 5 11.88 -1.36 -9.11
C THR A 5 10.66 -0.55 -8.69
N LEU A 6 10.76 0.12 -7.54
CA LEU A 6 9.75 1.07 -7.10
C LEU A 6 10.10 2.46 -7.61
N ARG A 7 9.19 3.09 -8.36
CA ARG A 7 9.29 4.49 -8.77
C ARG A 7 7.97 5.17 -8.46
N ASP A 8 8.01 6.18 -7.60
CA ASP A 8 6.82 6.82 -7.06
C ASP A 8 5.82 5.79 -6.50
N LEU A 9 4.56 5.85 -6.91
CA LEU A 9 3.50 4.92 -6.49
C LEU A 9 3.29 3.76 -7.48
N VAL A 10 4.34 3.36 -8.21
CA VAL A 10 4.28 2.24 -9.16
C VAL A 10 5.46 1.28 -8.96
N LEU A 11 5.14 0.01 -8.72
CA LEU A 11 6.09 -1.08 -8.67
C LEU A 11 6.20 -1.74 -10.06
N TYR A 12 7.36 -1.61 -10.69
CA TYR A 12 7.62 -2.19 -12.01
C TYR A 12 8.34 -3.54 -11.88
N LEU A 13 7.92 -4.51 -12.70
CA LEU A 13 8.46 -5.86 -12.74
C LEU A 13 9.19 -6.08 -14.07
N HIS A 14 10.51 -6.20 -14.03
CA HIS A 14 11.35 -6.37 -15.21
C HIS A 14 11.77 -7.83 -15.40
N LYS A 15 11.87 -8.27 -16.65
CA LYS A 15 12.35 -9.63 -16.98
C LYS A 15 13.87 -9.79 -16.87
N ASP A 16 14.61 -8.68 -16.96
CA ASP A 16 16.06 -8.65 -16.89
C ASP A 16 16.55 -7.46 -16.04
N GLU A 17 17.80 -7.54 -15.58
CA GLU A 17 18.45 -6.54 -14.72
C GLU A 17 18.61 -5.17 -15.41
N HIS A 18 18.64 -5.16 -16.76
CA HIS A 18 18.81 -3.96 -17.57
C HIS A 18 17.48 -3.30 -17.96
N GLY A 19 16.34 -3.86 -17.53
CA GLY A 19 15.00 -3.34 -17.82
C GLY A 19 14.82 -1.88 -17.42
N PHE A 20 15.62 -1.41 -16.45
CA PHE A 20 15.69 -0.01 -16.03
C PHE A 20 16.23 0.95 -17.11
N ARG A 21 17.18 0.51 -17.94
CA ARG A 21 17.93 1.36 -18.88
C ARG A 21 17.22 1.59 -20.21
N LYS A 22 16.38 0.64 -20.63
CA LYS A 22 15.52 0.87 -21.78
C LYS A 22 14.31 1.66 -21.28
N ASN A 23 14.01 2.77 -21.94
CA ASN A 23 12.83 3.59 -21.70
C ASN A 23 11.54 2.83 -22.13
N GLN A 24 11.40 1.56 -21.72
CA GLN A 24 10.28 0.64 -22.01
C GLN A 24 9.08 0.98 -21.13
N MET A 25 8.75 2.26 -21.05
CA MET A 25 7.51 2.71 -20.40
C MET A 25 6.27 2.29 -21.23
N SER A 26 6.46 1.97 -22.52
CA SER A 26 5.42 1.53 -23.44
C SER A 26 5.18 0.02 -23.50
N ASP A 27 6.22 -0.80 -23.32
CA ASP A 27 6.13 -2.23 -23.70
C ASP A 27 5.65 -3.14 -22.56
N ASN A 28 5.51 -2.62 -21.33
CA ASN A 28 5.27 -3.41 -20.13
C ASN A 28 4.20 -2.81 -19.21
N VAL A 29 3.16 -2.18 -19.76
CA VAL A 29 1.99 -1.71 -18.97
C VAL A 29 1.37 -2.85 -18.14
N HIS A 30 1.47 -4.10 -18.61
CA HIS A 30 1.01 -5.30 -17.90
C HIS A 30 1.91 -5.74 -16.73
N ASN A 31 3.14 -5.23 -16.64
CA ASN A 31 4.13 -5.58 -15.61
C ASN A 31 4.38 -4.40 -14.65
N ALA A 32 3.34 -3.62 -14.37
CA ALA A 32 3.35 -2.51 -13.44
C ALA A 32 2.19 -2.64 -12.46
N ILE A 33 2.47 -2.49 -11.17
CA ILE A 33 1.48 -2.54 -10.10
C ILE A 33 1.40 -1.14 -9.50
N ARG A 34 0.22 -0.52 -9.58
CA ARG A 34 -0.05 0.75 -8.89
C ARG A 34 -0.24 0.46 -7.41
N ILE A 35 0.51 1.15 -6.56
CA ILE A 35 0.55 0.89 -5.12
C ILE A 35 -0.07 2.02 -4.28
N HIS A 36 -0.89 2.89 -4.87
CA HIS A 36 -1.64 3.88 -4.09
C HIS A 36 -2.40 3.18 -2.96
N HIS A 37 -2.22 3.67 -1.72
CA HIS A 37 -2.81 3.11 -0.51
C HIS A 37 -2.54 1.62 -0.28
N ALA A 38 -1.50 1.07 -0.90
CA ALA A 38 -1.17 -0.33 -0.72
C ALA A 38 -0.56 -0.55 0.67
N LEU A 39 -0.79 -1.75 1.20
CA LEU A 39 -0.20 -2.21 2.43
C LEU A 39 0.65 -3.45 2.15
N ALA A 40 1.93 -3.36 2.52
CA ALA A 40 2.84 -4.50 2.52
C ALA A 40 2.93 -5.10 3.94
N THR A 41 2.77 -6.42 4.04
CA THR A 41 2.89 -7.16 5.32
C THR A 41 3.63 -8.47 5.12
N LYS A 42 4.18 -9.03 6.19
CA LYS A 42 4.72 -10.39 6.14
C LYS A 42 3.58 -11.39 5.93
N ALA A 43 3.73 -12.31 4.97
CA ALA A 43 2.75 -13.36 4.74
C ALA A 43 2.96 -14.52 5.74
N SER A 44 2.58 -14.33 7.00
CA SER A 44 2.79 -15.28 8.10
C SER A 44 2.02 -16.60 7.94
N ASP A 45 0.93 -16.57 7.19
CA ASP A 45 0.09 -17.71 6.85
C ASP A 45 0.61 -18.52 5.64
N TYR A 46 1.58 -17.98 4.89
CA TYR A 46 2.15 -18.65 3.73
C TYR A 46 3.35 -19.51 4.12
N THR A 47 3.17 -20.83 4.08
CA THR A 47 4.18 -21.80 4.58
C THR A 47 5.02 -22.45 3.49
N LYS A 48 4.69 -22.26 2.21
CA LYS A 48 5.37 -22.94 1.09
C LYS A 48 6.76 -22.41 0.79
N LYS A 49 7.03 -21.13 1.09
CA LYS A 49 8.32 -20.49 0.87
C LYS A 49 8.64 -19.53 2.00
N GLN A 50 9.92 -19.40 2.30
CA GLN A 50 10.42 -18.44 3.27
C GLN A 50 10.53 -17.04 2.66
N HIS A 51 10.59 -16.03 3.52
CA HIS A 51 10.81 -14.63 3.14
C HIS A 51 9.78 -14.12 2.13
N VAL A 52 8.50 -14.41 2.41
CA VAL A 52 7.39 -13.94 1.59
C VAL A 52 6.68 -12.77 2.28
N PHE A 53 6.55 -11.66 1.55
CA PHE A 53 5.64 -10.58 1.91
C PHE A 53 4.44 -10.55 0.97
N ARG A 54 3.34 -10.00 1.49
CA ARG A 54 2.09 -9.76 0.78
C ARG A 54 1.97 -8.27 0.50
N LEU A 55 1.62 -7.93 -0.72
CA LEU A 55 1.21 -6.59 -1.11
C LEU A 55 -0.30 -6.61 -1.39
N GLN A 56 -1.06 -5.83 -0.64
CA GLN A 56 -2.48 -5.62 -0.86
C GLN A 56 -2.70 -4.20 -1.40
N THR A 57 -3.28 -4.07 -2.58
CA THR A 57 -3.55 -2.77 -3.23
C THR A 57 -4.95 -2.24 -2.87
N ALA A 58 -5.20 -0.95 -3.16
CA ALA A 58 -6.48 -0.29 -2.87
C ALA A 58 -7.71 -0.97 -3.51
N ASP A 59 -7.51 -1.63 -4.66
CA ASP A 59 -8.53 -2.40 -5.37
C ASP A 59 -8.71 -3.83 -4.82
N GLN A 60 -8.04 -4.16 -3.71
CA GLN A 60 -8.05 -5.45 -3.02
C GLN A 60 -7.33 -6.58 -3.77
N SER A 61 -6.56 -6.28 -4.82
CA SER A 61 -5.66 -7.27 -5.39
C SER A 61 -4.57 -7.63 -4.37
N GLU A 62 -4.23 -8.92 -4.28
CA GLU A 62 -3.16 -9.43 -3.43
C GLU A 62 -2.06 -10.05 -4.27
N TYR A 63 -0.82 -9.70 -3.93
CA TYR A 63 0.39 -10.23 -4.58
C TYR A 63 1.32 -10.81 -3.52
N LEU A 64 1.92 -11.96 -3.79
CA LEU A 64 2.94 -12.56 -2.93
C LEU A 64 4.32 -12.42 -3.58
N PHE A 65 5.25 -11.82 -2.83
CA PHE A 65 6.62 -11.60 -3.26
C PHE A 65 7.57 -12.36 -2.34
N GLN A 66 8.40 -13.20 -2.95
CA GLN A 66 9.49 -13.88 -2.26
C GLN A 66 10.78 -13.07 -2.43
N THR A 67 11.49 -12.82 -1.33
CA THR A 67 12.83 -12.20 -1.32
C THR A 67 13.92 -13.23 -1.00
N SER A 68 15.18 -12.80 -1.06
CA SER A 68 16.33 -13.68 -0.81
C SER A 68 16.47 -14.02 0.68
N ASP A 69 16.20 -13.05 1.54
CA ASP A 69 16.31 -13.18 2.99
C ASP A 69 15.29 -12.29 3.74
N SER A 70 15.32 -12.38 5.08
CA SER A 70 14.43 -11.62 5.98
C SER A 70 14.71 -10.12 5.99
N LYS A 71 15.96 -9.70 5.72
CA LYS A 71 16.34 -8.29 5.71
C LYS A 71 15.80 -7.61 4.45
N GLU A 72 15.93 -8.24 3.29
CA GLU A 72 15.30 -7.78 2.05
C GLU A 72 13.78 -7.73 2.17
N LEU A 73 13.16 -8.75 2.79
CA LEU A 73 11.72 -8.76 3.06
C LEU A 73 11.31 -7.52 3.84
N GLN A 74 11.99 -7.24 4.95
CA GLN A 74 11.64 -6.12 5.82
C GLN A 74 11.89 -4.78 5.10
N SER A 75 13.02 -4.65 4.40
CA SER A 75 13.36 -3.47 3.61
C SER A 75 12.30 -3.15 2.56
N TRP A 76 11.80 -4.16 1.83
CA TRP A 76 10.72 -3.97 0.86
C TRP A 76 9.40 -3.54 1.52
N ILE A 77 9.03 -4.18 2.64
CA ILE A 77 7.82 -3.80 3.39
C ILE A 77 7.90 -2.34 3.84
N ASP A 78 9.00 -1.96 4.49
CA ASP A 78 9.18 -0.62 5.03
C ASP A 78 9.20 0.44 3.92
N THR A 79 9.92 0.17 2.83
CA THR A 79 10.03 1.09 1.69
C THR A 79 8.67 1.31 1.02
N ILE A 80 7.93 0.23 0.74
CA ILE A 80 6.60 0.33 0.10
C ILE A 80 5.64 1.09 1.02
N ASN A 81 5.55 0.72 2.30
CA ASN A 81 4.64 1.36 3.23
C ASN A 81 4.97 2.84 3.45
N PHE A 82 6.25 3.18 3.54
CA PHE A 82 6.69 4.57 3.63
C PHE A 82 6.29 5.39 2.39
N VAL A 83 6.53 4.85 1.20
CA VAL A 83 6.15 5.49 -0.07
C VAL A 83 4.63 5.66 -0.16
N CYS A 84 3.86 4.62 0.17
CA CYS A 84 2.40 4.69 0.19
C CYS A 84 1.90 5.79 1.15
N ALA A 85 2.41 5.83 2.38
CA ALA A 85 2.03 6.82 3.39
C ALA A 85 2.45 8.24 2.99
N SER A 86 3.61 8.41 2.35
CA SER A 86 4.15 9.71 1.99
C SER A 86 3.53 10.30 0.73
N PHE A 87 3.13 9.47 -0.24
CA PHE A 87 2.70 9.97 -1.55
C PHE A 87 1.22 9.76 -1.84
N SER A 88 0.49 8.85 -1.16
CA SER A 88 -0.94 8.65 -1.43
C SER A 88 -1.75 9.85 -0.96
N ALA A 89 -2.67 10.33 -1.80
CA ALA A 89 -3.64 11.35 -1.42
C ALA A 89 -4.51 10.88 -0.25
N PRO A 90 -5.05 11.79 0.60
CA PRO A 90 -6.00 11.38 1.64
C PRO A 90 -7.23 10.68 1.04
N PRO A 91 -7.85 9.72 1.77
CA PRO A 91 -9.13 9.14 1.37
C PRO A 91 -10.16 10.24 1.13
N LEU A 92 -11.01 10.07 0.11
CA LEU A 92 -12.11 11.01 -0.09
C LEU A 92 -13.08 10.92 1.08
N GLU A 93 -13.68 12.06 1.42
CA GLU A 93 -14.78 12.09 2.37
C GLU A 93 -15.85 11.08 1.95
N GLY A 94 -16.40 10.36 2.92
CA GLY A 94 -17.48 9.41 2.65
C GLY A 94 -18.62 10.15 1.95
N GLY A 95 -19.15 9.56 0.88
CA GLY A 95 -20.23 10.19 0.12
C GLY A 95 -21.39 10.60 1.02
N VAL A 96 -21.71 11.90 1.04
CA VAL A 96 -22.87 12.43 1.76
C VAL A 96 -24.14 12.07 0.98
N GLY A 97 -24.77 10.96 1.35
CA GLY A 97 -26.01 10.51 0.73
C GLY A 97 -26.81 9.59 1.64
N SER A 98 -28.13 9.56 1.45
CA SER A 98 -29.06 8.66 2.16
C SER A 98 -28.96 7.22 1.63
N GLN A 99 -27.75 6.68 1.52
CA GLN A 99 -27.54 5.30 1.12
C GLN A 99 -27.66 4.42 2.36
N LYS A 100 -28.65 3.53 2.41
CA LYS A 100 -28.91 2.61 3.53
C LYS A 100 -27.84 1.50 3.70
N ARG A 101 -26.79 1.50 2.89
CA ARG A 101 -25.75 0.46 2.85
C ARG A 101 -24.37 1.07 3.00
N PHE A 102 -23.50 0.38 3.73
CA PHE A 102 -22.09 0.72 3.85
C PHE A 102 -21.43 0.77 2.47
N GLN A 103 -20.75 1.87 2.19
CA GLN A 103 -19.86 2.02 1.03
C GLN A 103 -18.45 2.22 1.55
N ARG A 104 -17.48 1.56 0.91
CA ARG A 104 -16.06 1.74 1.27
C ARG A 104 -15.62 3.15 0.89
N PRO A 105 -14.71 3.76 1.66
CA PRO A 105 -14.08 5.01 1.27
C PRO A 105 -13.46 4.89 -0.11
N LEU A 106 -13.68 5.88 -0.96
CA LEU A 106 -13.04 5.96 -2.26
C LEU A 106 -11.61 6.44 -2.05
N LEU A 107 -10.65 5.62 -2.50
CA LEU A 107 -9.21 5.89 -2.38
C LEU A 107 -8.68 6.46 -3.70
N PRO A 108 -8.24 7.73 -3.75
CA PRO A 108 -7.76 8.32 -4.98
C PRO A 108 -6.44 7.70 -5.43
N CYS A 109 -6.32 7.43 -6.73
CA CYS A 109 -5.04 7.10 -7.39
C CYS A 109 -4.27 8.37 -7.77
N THR A 110 -4.13 9.32 -6.84
CA THR A 110 -3.42 10.59 -7.04
C THR A 110 -2.38 10.81 -5.95
N HIS A 111 -1.44 11.71 -6.24
CA HIS A 111 -0.48 12.15 -5.23
C HIS A 111 -1.14 13.09 -4.23
N THR A 112 -0.71 12.99 -2.98
CA THR A 112 -1.06 13.96 -1.93
C THR A 112 -0.60 15.37 -2.31
N LYS A 113 -1.35 16.36 -1.83
CA LYS A 113 -0.96 17.78 -1.87
C LYS A 113 -0.43 18.26 -0.52
N LEU A 114 -0.50 17.42 0.51
CA LEU A 114 -0.04 17.73 1.86
C LEU A 114 1.47 17.56 1.94
N LEU A 115 2.11 18.43 2.72
CA LEU A 115 3.51 18.29 3.09
C LEU A 115 3.68 17.17 4.12
N LEU A 116 4.90 16.62 4.22
CA LEU A 116 5.20 15.50 5.13
C LEU A 116 4.77 15.76 6.58
N ARG A 117 4.94 17.00 7.07
CA ARG A 117 4.51 17.40 8.43
C ARG A 117 2.98 17.37 8.58
N GLU A 118 2.24 17.81 7.57
CA GLU A 118 0.78 17.81 7.58
C GLU A 118 0.23 16.38 7.48
N GLN A 119 0.89 15.53 6.68
CA GLN A 119 0.57 14.11 6.62
C GLN A 119 0.81 13.41 7.94
N LEU A 120 1.95 13.67 8.59
CA LEU A 120 2.25 13.09 9.89
C LEU A 120 1.18 13.47 10.93
N ALA A 121 0.84 14.76 11.03
CA ALA A 121 -0.21 15.22 11.94
C ALA A 121 -1.56 14.55 11.62
N SER A 122 -1.94 14.47 10.34
CA SER A 122 -3.16 13.79 9.92
C SER A 122 -3.16 12.29 10.26
N HIS A 123 -2.02 11.61 10.15
CA HIS A 123 -1.90 10.19 10.51
C HIS A 123 -1.99 9.99 12.03
N GLU A 124 -1.33 10.83 12.82
CA GLU A 124 -1.42 10.81 14.29
C GLU A 124 -2.86 11.02 14.77
N ASP A 125 -3.57 12.02 14.21
CA ASP A 125 -4.98 12.28 14.51
C ASP A 125 -5.88 11.08 14.15
N GLN A 126 -5.62 10.45 12.99
CA GLN A 126 -6.39 9.28 12.56
C GLN A 126 -6.15 8.07 13.46
N VAL A 127 -4.91 7.84 13.92
CA VAL A 127 -4.59 6.79 14.90
C VAL A 127 -5.35 7.04 16.20
N ASN A 128 -5.27 8.26 16.76
CA ASN A 128 -5.99 8.63 17.97
C ASN A 128 -7.50 8.42 17.83
N LYS A 129 -8.07 8.78 16.68
CA LYS A 129 -9.50 8.56 16.38
C LYS A 129 -9.85 7.07 16.35
N LEU A 130 -9.05 6.25 15.66
CA LEU A 130 -9.28 4.80 15.58
C LEU A 130 -9.17 4.12 16.94
N ASP A 131 -8.20 4.52 17.76
CA ASP A 131 -8.03 3.99 19.12
C ASP A 131 -9.24 4.32 20.00
N ASN A 132 -9.76 5.55 19.93
CA ASN A 132 -10.98 5.93 20.65
C ASN A 132 -12.20 5.12 20.18
N LEU A 133 -12.40 4.99 18.86
CA LEU A 133 -13.50 4.18 18.30
C LEU A 133 -13.40 2.71 18.72
N LEU A 134 -12.19 2.17 18.76
CA LEU A 134 -11.92 0.79 19.18
C LEU A 134 -12.16 0.61 20.68
N ALA A 135 -11.80 1.60 21.51
CA ALA A 135 -12.10 1.60 22.94
C ALA A 135 -13.61 1.63 23.21
N ASP A 136 -14.35 2.49 22.51
CA ASP A 136 -15.80 2.58 22.63
C ASP A 136 -16.50 1.31 22.15
N HIS A 137 -16.05 0.74 21.03
CA HIS A 137 -16.58 -0.54 20.55
C HIS A 137 -16.38 -1.66 21.57
N LYS A 138 -15.19 -1.76 22.18
CA LYS A 138 -14.91 -2.74 23.25
C LYS A 138 -15.81 -2.56 24.47
N ARG A 139 -16.19 -1.31 24.81
CA ARG A 139 -17.15 -1.02 25.90
C ARG A 139 -18.57 -1.41 25.54
N SER A 140 -18.98 -1.25 24.28
CA SER A 140 -20.34 -1.53 23.80
C SER A 140 -20.67 -3.02 23.64
N THR A 141 -19.64 -3.87 23.58
CA THR A 141 -19.77 -5.32 23.38
C THR A 141 -19.74 -6.09 24.71
N ILE A 142 -19.81 -5.37 25.85
CA ILE A 142 -20.01 -5.89 27.21
C ILE A 142 -21.45 -5.60 27.61
#